data_AF-A0A1V6CA94-F1
#
_entry.id   AF-A0A1V6CA94-F1
#
_cell.length_a   1.000
_cell.length_b   1.000
_cell.length_c   1.000
_cell.angle_alpha   90.00
_cell.angle_beta   90.00
_cell.angle_gamma   90.00
#
_symmetry.space_group_name_H-M   'P 1'
#
loop_
_entity.id
_entity.type
_entity.pdbx_description
1 polymer ?
#
loop_
_entity_poly.entity_id
_entity_poly.type
_entity_poly.pdbx_seq_one_letter_code
_entity_poly.pdbx_strand_id
1 'polypeptide(L)'
;MLKEKEKLKTALQKLEKIVDDLSKKDVDVEQGLEKFREGVDLIKFCRSQLQKAENEFIQLKQQLEQEYEQQDEPEPPQKEG
;
A
#
# COMPACT_ATOMS: atom_id res chain seq x y z
N MET A 1 -3.93 -1.41 -9.96
CA MET A 1 -2.94 -0.35 -9.67
C MET A 1 -3.49 1.08 -9.70
N LEU A 2 -3.78 1.72 -10.85
CA LEU A 2 -4.18 3.15 -10.88
C LEU A 2 -5.42 3.46 -10.00
N LYS A 3 -6.47 2.65 -10.14
CA LYS A 3 -7.71 2.75 -9.35
C LYS A 3 -7.50 2.57 -7.84
N GLU A 4 -6.52 1.79 -7.44
CA GLU A 4 -6.21 1.55 -6.02
C GLU A 4 -5.42 2.70 -5.41
N LYS A 5 -4.53 3.32 -6.19
CA LYS A 5 -3.82 4.54 -5.80
C LYS A 5 -4.79 5.71 -5.61
N GLU A 6 -5.77 5.86 -6.49
CA GLU A 6 -6.83 6.89 -6.35
C GLU A 6 -7.70 6.66 -5.12
N LYS A 7 -8.06 5.40 -4.83
CA LYS A 7 -8.79 5.05 -3.60
C LYS A 7 -7.97 5.33 -2.34
N LEU A 8 -6.66 5.02 -2.34
CA LEU A 8 -5.77 5.31 -1.22
C LEU A 8 -5.66 6.81 -0.98
N LYS A 9 -5.44 7.60 -2.03
CA LYS A 9 -5.42 9.07 -1.95
C LYS A 9 -6.72 9.61 -1.36
N THR A 10 -7.85 9.12 -1.85
CA THR A 10 -9.18 9.52 -1.36
C THR A 10 -9.36 9.15 0.12
N ALA A 11 -8.92 7.96 0.55
CA ALA A 11 -9.01 7.53 1.94
C ALA A 11 -8.15 8.40 2.87
N LEU A 12 -6.95 8.78 2.43
CA LEU A 12 -6.08 9.70 3.18
C LEU A 12 -6.70 11.11 3.30
N GLN A 13 -7.28 11.64 2.22
CA GLN A 13 -7.99 12.93 2.25
C GLN A 13 -9.21 12.90 3.19
N LYS A 14 -9.93 11.78 3.24
CA LYS A 14 -11.01 11.59 4.21
C LYS A 14 -10.51 11.57 5.65
N LEU A 15 -9.38 10.90 5.92
CA LEU A 15 -8.75 10.91 7.24
C LEU A 15 -8.35 12.32 7.68
N GLU A 16 -7.75 13.11 6.80
CA GLU A 16 -7.42 14.52 7.07
C GLU A 16 -8.68 15.32 7.45
N LYS A 17 -9.77 15.12 6.70
CA LYS A 17 -11.05 15.75 7.00
C LYS A 17 -11.64 15.31 8.34
N ILE A 18 -11.54 14.02 8.68
CA ILE A 18 -11.98 13.50 9.98
C ILE A 18 -11.18 14.14 11.11
N VAL A 19 -9.86 14.31 10.96
CA VAL A 19 -9.02 14.99 11.95
C VAL A 19 -9.43 16.45 12.10
N ASP A 20 -9.63 17.18 10.99
CA ASP A 20 -10.13 18.56 11.02
C ASP A 20 -11.47 18.64 11.75
N ASP A 21 -12.42 17.77 11.41
CA ASP A 21 -13.74 17.74 12.00
C ASP A 21 -13.69 17.43 13.50
N LEU A 22 -12.91 16.43 13.93
CA LEU A 22 -12.76 16.06 15.34
C LEU A 22 -11.98 17.10 16.17
N SER A 23 -11.20 17.96 15.53
CA SER A 23 -10.47 19.04 16.22
C SER A 23 -11.34 20.25 16.56
N LYS A 24 -12.56 20.33 15.99
CA LYS A 24 -13.50 21.43 16.24
C LYS A 24 -14.02 21.35 17.67
N LYS A 25 -14.06 22.50 18.34
CA LYS A 25 -14.44 22.60 19.77
C LYS A 25 -15.87 22.15 20.07
N ASP A 26 -16.75 22.17 19.07
CA ASP A 26 -18.19 21.90 19.23
C ASP A 26 -18.63 20.61 18.52
N VAL A 27 -17.75 19.60 18.45
CA VAL A 27 -18.14 18.26 17.98
C VAL A 27 -19.07 17.61 18.98
N ASP A 28 -20.27 17.27 18.51
CA ASP A 28 -21.21 16.42 19.22
C ASP A 28 -20.63 15.02 19.46
N VAL A 29 -20.90 14.42 20.62
CA VAL A 29 -20.28 13.14 21.04
C VAL A 29 -20.68 11.99 20.12
N GLU A 30 -21.93 11.92 19.68
CA GLU A 30 -22.38 10.85 18.78
C GLU A 30 -21.72 11.00 17.40
N GLN A 31 -21.65 12.23 16.88
CA GLN A 31 -20.93 12.52 15.65
C GLN A 31 -19.42 12.24 15.76
N GLY A 32 -18.83 12.54 16.91
CA GLY A 32 -17.43 12.25 17.19
C GLY A 32 -17.15 10.74 17.16
N LEU A 33 -18.04 9.94 17.76
CA LEU A 33 -17.93 8.49 17.76
C LEU A 33 -18.10 7.90 16.35
N GLU A 34 -19.01 8.43 15.54
CA GLU A 34 -19.19 8.02 14.15
C GLU A 34 -17.93 8.30 13.31
N LYS A 35 -17.41 9.53 13.38
CA LYS A 35 -16.16 9.92 12.70
C LYS A 35 -14.96 9.08 13.15
N PHE A 36 -14.87 8.76 14.43
CA PHE A 36 -13.82 7.89 14.95
C PHE A 36 -13.90 6.48 14.35
N ARG A 37 -15.10 5.90 14.27
CA ARG A 37 -15.30 4.57 13.63
C ARG A 37 -14.91 4.60 12.15
N GLU A 38 -15.35 5.62 11.42
CA GLU A 38 -14.94 5.79 10.01
C GLU A 38 -13.42 5.89 9.89
N GLY A 39 -12.78 6.68 10.76
CA GLY A 39 -11.32 6.83 10.80
C GLY A 39 -10.60 5.51 11.02
N VAL A 40 -11.07 4.69 11.97
CA VAL A 40 -10.51 3.35 12.22
C VAL A 40 -10.57 2.47 10.97
N ASP A 41 -11.70 2.47 10.26
CA ASP A 41 -11.86 1.63 9.07
C ASP A 41 -11.04 2.15 7.87
N LEU A 42 -10.93 3.47 7.71
CA LEU A 42 -10.04 4.09 6.72
C LEU A 42 -8.57 3.76 6.99
N ILE A 43 -8.13 3.77 8.25
CA ILE A 43 -6.76 3.38 8.62
C ILE A 43 -6.50 1.91 8.27
N LYS A 44 -7.43 1.00 8.60
CA LYS A 44 -7.31 -0.42 8.21
C LYS A 44 -7.18 -0.58 6.71
N PHE A 45 -8.02 0.12 5.94
CA PHE A 45 -7.97 0.11 4.49
C PHE A 45 -6.61 0.61 3.97
N CYS A 46 -6.13 1.75 4.46
CA CYS A 46 -4.83 2.30 4.04
C CYS A 46 -3.68 1.33 4.30
N ARG A 47 -3.64 0.73 5.49
CA ARG A 47 -2.62 -0.28 5.85
C ARG A 47 -2.65 -1.48 4.92
N SER A 48 -3.84 -1.98 4.59
CA SER A 48 -3.98 -3.09 3.64
C SER A 48 -3.44 -2.75 2.24
N GLN A 49 -3.72 -1.54 1.75
CA GLN A 49 -3.21 -1.10 0.44
C GLN A 49 -1.69 -0.92 0.44
N LEU A 50 -1.11 -0.40 1.53
CA LEU A 50 0.34 -0.28 1.67
C LEU A 50 1.02 -1.66 1.71
N GLN A 51 0.45 -2.61 2.47
CA GLN A 51 0.97 -3.97 2.54
C GLN A 51 0.96 -4.67 1.18
N LYS A 52 -0.09 -4.46 0.36
CA LYS A 52 -0.12 -4.99 -1.01
C LYS A 52 1.00 -4.42 -1.87
N ALA A 53 1.23 -3.11 -1.79
CA ALA A 53 2.30 -2.45 -2.54
C ALA A 53 3.69 -2.93 -2.09
N GLU A 54 3.90 -3.13 -0.79
CA GLU A 54 5.13 -3.70 -0.24
C GLU A 54 5.36 -5.13 -0.74
N ASN A 55 4.33 -5.98 -0.73
CA ASN A 55 4.43 -7.34 -1.25
C ASN A 55 4.78 -7.35 -2.74
N GLU A 56 4.14 -6.49 -3.54
CA GLU A 56 4.45 -6.36 -4.98
C GLU A 56 5.90 -5.94 -5.19
N PHE A 57 6.39 -4.97 -4.42
CA PHE A 57 7.79 -4.54 -4.47
C PHE A 57 8.76 -5.69 -4.15
N ILE A 58 8.47 -6.49 -3.12
CA ILE A 58 9.29 -7.66 -2.76
C ILE A 58 9.33 -8.67 -3.91
N GLN A 59 8.19 -8.96 -4.54
CA GLN A 59 8.12 -9.89 -5.67
C GLN A 59 8.92 -9.39 -6.87
N LEU A 60 8.81 -8.10 -7.21
CA LEU A 60 9.57 -7.50 -8.30
C LEU A 60 11.08 -7.54 -8.03
N LYS A 61 11.51 -7.28 -6.79
CA LYS A 61 12.92 -7.38 -6.38
C LYS A 61 13.45 -8.80 -6.55
N GLN A 62 12.68 -9.81 -6.12
CA GLN A 62 13.07 -11.22 -6.27
C GLN A 62 13.17 -11.63 -7.73
N GLN A 63 12.24 -11.21 -8.58
CA GLN A 63 12.28 -11.47 -10.02
C GLN A 63 13.54 -10.86 -10.66
N LEU A 64 13.83 -9.61 -10.32
CA LEU A 64 15.01 -8.92 -10.82
C LEU A 64 16.32 -9.60 -10.38
N GLU A 65 16.40 -10.04 -9.12
CA GLU A 65 17.56 -10.80 -8.60
C GLU A 65 17.75 -12.14 -9.36
N GLN A 66 16.67 -12.87 -9.62
CA GLN A 66 16.71 -14.12 -10.39
C GLN A 66 17.15 -13.89 -11.84
N GLU A 67 16.70 -12.80 -12.47
CA GLU A 67 17.11 -12.43 -13.83
C GLU A 67 18.61 -12.13 -13.90
N TYR A 68 19.20 -11.51 -12.88
CA TYR A 68 20.65 -11.29 -12.81
C TYR A 68 21.43 -12.58 -12.58
N GLU A 69 20.96 -13.47 -11.71
CA GLU A 69 21.62 -14.77 -11.45
C GLU A 69 21.64 -15.68 -12.70
N GLN A 70 20.62 -15.60 -13.55
CA GLN A 70 20.54 -16.35 -14.82
C GLN A 70 21.45 -15.80 -15.93
N GLN A 71 21.94 -14.55 -15.81
CA GLN A 71 22.84 -13.95 -16.80
C GLN A 71 24.32 -14.26 -16.54
N ASP A 72 24.67 -14.64 -15.31
CA ASP A 72 26.05 -14.98 -14.90
C ASP A 72 26.33 -16.50 -14.93
N GLU A 73 25.37 -17.34 -15.35
CA GLU A 73 25.58 -18.79 -15.47
C GLU A 73 26.44 -19.10 -16.72
N PRO A 74 27.62 -19.73 -16.58
CA PRO A 74 28.49 -20.02 -17.72
C PRO A 74 27.80 -21.00 -18.68
N GLU A 75 27.80 -20.70 -19.98
CA GLU A 75 27.29 -21.63 -20.99
C GLU A 75 27.89 -23.03 -20.79
N PRO A 76 27.07 -24.10 -20.81
CA PRO A 76 27.57 -25.45 -20.68
C PRO A 76 28.58 -25.71 -21.80
N PRO A 77 29.74 -26.34 -21.50
CA PRO A 77 30.79 -26.54 -22.50
C PRO A 77 30.20 -27.29 -23.69
N GLN A 78 30.21 -26.64 -24.84
CA GLN A 78 29.79 -27.24 -26.09
C GLN A 78 30.69 -28.44 -26.34
N LYS A 79 30.09 -29.64 -26.36
CA LYS A 79 30.82 -30.87 -26.69
C LYS A 79 31.21 -30.77 -28.17
N GLU A 80 32.46 -30.37 -28.41
CA GLU A 80 33.09 -30.53 -29.72
C GLU A 80 33.14 -32.04 -30.03
N GLY A 81 32.54 -32.41 -31.16
CA GLY A 81 32.46 -33.79 -31.66
C GLY A 81 33.70 -34.21 -32.45
#